data_AF-A0A2N2GTM4-F1
#
_entry.id   AF-A0A2N2GTM4-F1
#
_cell.length_a   1.000
_cell.length_b   1.000
_cell.length_c   1.000
_cell.angle_alpha   90.00
_cell.angle_beta   90.00
_cell.angle_gamma   90.00
#
_symmetry.space_group_name_H-M   'P 1'
#
loop_
_entity.id
_entity.type
_entity.pdbx_description
1 polymer ?
#
loop_
_entity_poly.entity_id
_entity_poly.type
_entity_poly.pdbx_seq_one_letter_code
_entity_poly.pdbx_strand_id
1 'polypeptide(L)'
;MVKSDRTGLQNKRGEASNGLYFQREGIELVVPDTTEQDYIHSVYMTELVNGAYRDEVRERFVTFARDLQEKQGIDGLVLGGTELPLLMRDAEGLDIPMIDTGRLHVERAVAELFS
;
A
#
# COMPACT_ATOMS: atom_id res chain seq x y z
N MET A 1 -1.38 3.68 0.85
CA MET A 1 -1.34 3.10 2.22
C MET A 1 -2.62 3.56 2.92
N VAL A 2 -3.09 2.86 3.95
CA VAL A 2 -4.44 3.13 4.51
C VAL A 2 -4.41 3.36 6.02
N LYS A 3 -5.37 4.16 6.46
CA LYS A 3 -5.71 4.39 7.86
C LYS A 3 -7.23 4.24 8.05
N SER A 4 -7.69 3.43 8.99
CA SER A 4 -9.10 3.34 9.37
C SER A 4 -9.45 4.46 10.35
N ASP A 5 -10.45 5.28 10.01
CA ASP A 5 -10.99 6.27 10.93
C ASP A 5 -11.93 5.59 11.94
N ARG A 6 -11.41 5.26 13.14
CA ARG A 6 -12.24 4.82 14.28
C ARG A 6 -12.82 5.99 15.10
N THR A 7 -12.56 7.23 14.70
CA THR A 7 -12.96 8.43 15.43
C THR A 7 -13.63 9.40 14.47
N GLY A 8 -14.88 9.09 14.11
CA GLY A 8 -15.64 9.88 13.14
C GLY A 8 -15.60 11.37 13.44
N LEU A 9 -14.73 12.10 12.74
CA LEU A 9 -14.65 13.56 12.62
C LEU A 9 -13.33 13.91 11.93
N GLN A 10 -13.38 14.08 10.60
CA GLN A 10 -12.98 15.29 9.87
C GLN A 10 -12.52 14.92 8.46
N ASN A 11 -13.41 15.18 7.50
CA ASN A 11 -13.16 15.15 6.08
C ASN A 11 -12.04 16.14 5.71
N LYS A 12 -10.81 15.65 5.49
CA LYS A 12 -9.74 16.44 4.88
C LYS A 12 -9.67 16.16 3.39
N ARG A 13 -10.06 17.18 2.61
CA ARG A 13 -9.95 17.22 1.15
C ARG A 13 -8.50 17.06 0.71
N GLY A 14 -8.24 16.00 -0.06
CA GLY A 14 -7.05 15.79 -0.87
C GLY A 14 -7.46 15.07 -2.15
N GLU A 15 -7.40 15.77 -3.28
CA GLU A 15 -7.77 15.27 -4.60
C GLU A 15 -6.71 14.29 -5.12
N ALA A 16 -6.94 13.00 -4.91
CA ALA A 16 -6.44 11.96 -5.79
C ALA A 16 -7.67 11.23 -6.33
N SER A 17 -7.84 11.19 -7.65
CA SER A 17 -9.00 10.60 -8.33
C SER A 17 -9.31 9.13 -7.94
N ASN A 18 -8.33 8.41 -7.36
CA ASN A 18 -8.48 7.05 -6.82
C ASN A 18 -8.91 6.99 -5.34
N GLY A 19 -8.89 8.09 -4.60
CA GLY A 19 -9.23 8.13 -3.17
C GLY A 19 -10.73 8.09 -2.88
N LEU A 20 -11.58 8.37 -3.88
CA LEU A 20 -13.02 8.46 -3.70
C LEU A 20 -13.65 7.15 -3.18
N TYR A 21 -13.17 6.00 -3.63
CA TYR A 21 -13.72 4.70 -3.22
C TYR A 21 -13.38 4.35 -1.77
N PHE A 22 -12.13 4.56 -1.36
CA PHE A 22 -11.70 4.31 0.02
C PHE A 22 -12.37 5.28 1.00
N GLN A 23 -12.49 6.55 0.64
CA GLN A 23 -13.14 7.56 1.49
C GLN A 23 -14.63 7.25 1.73
N ARG A 24 -15.34 6.71 0.72
CA ARG A 24 -16.74 6.28 0.86
C ARG A 24 -16.90 5.16 1.90
N GLU A 25 -15.87 4.34 2.08
CA GLU A 25 -15.83 3.26 3.07
C GLU A 25 -15.19 3.70 4.41
N GLY A 26 -14.95 5.01 4.61
CA GLY A 26 -14.34 5.53 5.84
C GLY A 26 -12.84 5.21 5.98
N ILE A 27 -12.17 4.94 4.86
CA ILE A 27 -10.74 4.64 4.81
C ILE A 27 -10.00 5.87 4.26
N GLU A 28 -9.08 6.40 5.06
CA GLU A 28 -8.18 7.47 4.64
C GLU A 28 -6.97 6.87 3.91
N LEU A 29 -6.63 7.44 2.76
CA LEU A 29 -5.41 7.10 2.04
C LEU A 29 -4.27 8.02 2.46
N VAL A 30 -3.17 7.39 2.86
CA VAL A 30 -1.90 8.05 3.11
C VAL A 30 -0.92 7.58 2.04
N VAL A 31 -0.10 8.52 1.55
CA VAL A 31 0.96 8.25 0.57
C VAL A 31 2.30 8.75 1.10
N PRO A 32 3.42 8.15 0.67
CA PRO A 32 4.77 8.68 0.89
C PRO A 32 4.91 10.11 0.37
N ASP A 33 5.96 10.82 0.78
CA ASP A 33 6.23 12.14 0.21
C ASP A 33 6.64 12.05 -1.28
N THR A 34 6.76 13.19 -1.95
CA THR A 34 7.05 13.22 -3.40
C THR A 34 8.40 12.59 -3.74
N THR A 35 9.42 12.77 -2.89
CA THR A 35 10.76 12.22 -3.12
C THR A 35 10.74 10.70 -2.98
N GLU A 36 10.02 10.20 -1.98
CA GLU A 36 9.80 8.77 -1.78
C GLU A 36 9.00 8.17 -2.93
N GLN A 37 7.96 8.85 -3.42
CA GLN A 37 7.17 8.42 -4.57
C GLN A 37 8.01 8.34 -5.85
N ASP A 38 8.87 9.32 -6.12
CA ASP A 38 9.76 9.31 -7.28
C ASP A 38 10.74 8.12 -7.23
N TYR A 39 11.31 7.84 -6.05
CA TYR A 39 12.14 6.66 -5.84
C TYR A 39 11.35 5.36 -6.06
N ILE A 40 10.17 5.23 -5.44
CA ILE A 40 9.30 4.07 -5.58
C ILE A 40 8.97 3.83 -7.04
N HIS A 41 8.57 4.87 -7.78
CA HIS A 41 8.24 4.78 -9.20
C HIS A 41 9.44 4.34 -10.05
N SER A 42 10.61 4.97 -9.82
CA SER A 42 11.84 4.64 -10.54
C SER A 42 12.21 3.19 -10.36
N VAL A 43 12.29 2.71 -9.12
CA VAL A 43 12.63 1.32 -8.78
C VAL A 43 11.57 0.35 -9.29
N TYR A 44 10.29 0.71 -9.19
CA TYR A 44 9.19 -0.10 -9.71
C TYR A 44 9.37 -0.38 -11.21
N MET A 45 9.60 0.68 -11.99
CA MET A 45 9.70 0.58 -13.45
C MET A 45 11.02 -0.02 -13.93
N THR A 46 12.13 0.25 -13.24
CA THR A 46 13.47 -0.16 -13.69
C THR A 46 13.93 -1.49 -13.12
N GLU A 47 13.47 -1.88 -11.93
CA GLU A 47 13.89 -3.10 -11.25
C GLU A 47 12.74 -4.10 -11.13
N LEU A 48 11.62 -3.72 -10.48
CA LEU A 48 10.57 -4.67 -10.11
C LEU A 48 9.84 -5.28 -11.31
N VAL A 49 9.48 -4.45 -12.29
CA VAL A 49 8.86 -4.92 -13.56
C VAL A 49 9.78 -5.87 -14.32
N ASN A 50 11.10 -5.74 -14.16
CA ASN A 50 12.09 -6.63 -14.76
C ASN A 50 12.39 -7.88 -13.89
N GLY A 51 11.66 -8.06 -12.79
CA GLY A 51 11.82 -9.20 -11.88
C GLY A 51 13.05 -9.11 -10.97
N ALA A 52 13.66 -7.93 -10.82
CA ALA A 52 14.80 -7.73 -9.93
C ALA A 52 14.32 -7.33 -8.53
N TYR A 53 14.37 -8.28 -7.58
CA TYR A 53 13.96 -8.07 -6.18
C TYR A 53 15.20 -8.11 -5.29
N ARG A 54 15.60 -6.94 -4.78
CA ARG A 54 16.79 -6.77 -3.93
C ARG A 54 16.39 -6.50 -2.49
N ASP A 55 17.17 -7.04 -1.56
CA ASP A 55 16.92 -6.84 -0.13
C ASP A 55 17.04 -5.37 0.27
N GLU A 56 17.99 -4.63 -0.29
CA GLU A 56 18.14 -3.19 -0.06
C GLU A 56 16.90 -2.38 -0.48
N VAL A 57 16.26 -2.78 -1.59
CA VAL A 57 15.01 -2.17 -2.06
C VAL A 57 13.87 -2.51 -1.10
N ARG A 58 13.78 -3.78 -0.67
CA ARG A 58 12.79 -4.24 0.32
C ARG A 58 12.91 -3.47 1.62
N GLU A 59 14.11 -3.37 2.17
CA GLU A 59 14.41 -2.62 3.40
C GLU A 59 14.02 -1.15 3.26
N ARG A 60 14.25 -0.55 2.08
CA ARG A 60 13.85 0.83 1.82
C ARG A 60 12.33 1.00 1.82
N PHE A 61 11.59 0.09 1.19
CA PHE A 61 10.12 0.09 1.21
C PHE A 61 9.56 -0.15 2.62
N VAL A 62 10.17 -1.05 3.39
CA VAL A 62 9.85 -1.25 4.82
C VAL A 62 10.07 0.04 5.62
N THR A 63 11.18 0.75 5.36
CA THR A 63 11.48 2.03 6.02
C THR A 63 10.40 3.06 5.73
N PHE A 64 9.99 3.24 4.46
CA PHE A 64 8.90 4.16 4.12
C PHE A 64 7.59 3.79 4.83
N ALA A 65 7.28 2.50 4.91
CA ALA A 65 6.09 2.04 5.59
C ALA A 65 6.12 2.29 7.10
N ARG A 66 7.26 2.04 7.77
CA ARG A 66 7.46 2.38 9.19
C ARG A 66 7.35 3.87 9.43
N ASP A 67 8.00 4.69 8.61
CA ASP A 67 7.95 6.14 8.74
C ASP A 67 6.52 6.68 8.68
N LEU A 68 5.70 6.14 7.79
CA LEU A 68 4.29 6.52 7.69
C LEU A 68 3.45 5.94 8.83
N GLN A 69 3.77 4.75 9.33
CA GLN A 69 3.16 4.19 10.53
C GLN A 69 3.41 5.10 11.74
N GLU A 70 4.67 5.51 11.95
CA GLU A 70 5.06 6.36 13.08
C GLU A 70 4.51 7.79 12.96
N LYS A 71 4.60 8.40 11.78
CA LYS A 71 4.24 9.82 11.57
C LYS A 71 2.74 10.04 11.35
N GLN A 72 2.06 9.11 10.66
CA GLN A 72 0.67 9.28 10.24
C GLN A 72 -0.29 8.27 10.88
N GLY A 73 0.24 7.22 11.52
CA GLY A 73 -0.58 6.21 12.19
C GLY A 73 -1.37 5.36 11.21
N ILE A 74 -0.78 4.99 10.07
CA ILE A 74 -1.40 4.02 9.16
C ILE A 74 -1.57 2.66 9.86
N ASP A 75 -2.65 1.97 9.55
CA ASP A 75 -3.01 0.66 10.12
C ASP A 75 -3.06 -0.44 9.06
N GLY A 76 -2.70 -0.13 7.82
CA GLY A 76 -2.55 -1.10 6.75
C GLY A 76 -1.72 -0.60 5.57
N LEU A 77 -1.00 -1.54 4.96
CA LEU A 77 -0.19 -1.30 3.76
C LEU A 77 -0.86 -1.92 2.54
N VAL A 78 -1.41 -1.09 1.67
CA VAL A 78 -1.98 -1.55 0.38
C VAL A 78 -0.87 -1.81 -0.62
N LEU A 79 -0.77 -3.06 -1.09
CA LEU A 79 0.10 -3.49 -2.16
C LEU A 79 -0.70 -3.44 -3.48
N GLY A 80 -0.64 -2.28 -4.14
CA GLY A 80 -1.48 -1.96 -5.30
C GLY A 80 -1.00 -2.50 -6.66
N GLY A 81 0.22 -3.04 -6.72
CA GLY A 81 0.80 -3.64 -7.91
C GLY A 81 1.24 -5.07 -7.64
N THR A 82 1.22 -5.94 -8.64
CA THR A 82 1.51 -7.38 -8.50
C THR A 82 2.95 -7.68 -8.11
N GLU A 83 3.87 -6.76 -8.37
CA GLU A 83 5.29 -6.85 -8.00
C GLU A 83 5.53 -6.57 -6.52
N LEU A 84 4.69 -5.75 -5.88
CA LEU A 84 4.88 -5.36 -4.48
C LEU A 84 4.71 -6.53 -3.51
N PRO A 85 3.72 -7.43 -3.64
CA PRO A 85 3.66 -8.67 -2.86
C PRO A 85 4.88 -9.57 -3.04
N LEU A 86 5.54 -9.55 -4.21
CA LEU A 86 6.77 -10.31 -4.43
C LEU A 86 7.96 -9.67 -3.71
N LEU A 87 8.11 -8.35 -3.82
CA LEU A 87 9.12 -7.58 -3.09
C LEU A 87 8.93 -7.64 -1.56
N MET A 88 7.69 -7.67 -1.06
CA MET A 88 7.39 -7.54 0.36
C MET A 88 7.11 -8.88 1.06
N ARG A 89 7.19 -10.01 0.35
CA ARG A 89 6.88 -11.35 0.88
C ARG A 89 7.61 -11.70 2.18
N ASP A 90 8.90 -11.37 2.24
CA ASP A 90 9.80 -11.68 3.36
C ASP A 90 10.15 -10.41 4.15
N ALA A 91 9.32 -9.38 4.04
CA ALA A 91 9.53 -8.13 4.76
C ALA A 91 9.25 -8.32 6.26
N GLU A 92 10.18 -7.87 7.09
CA GLU A 92 10.09 -7.96 8.55
C GLU A 92 9.92 -6.59 9.23
N GLY A 93 9.36 -6.63 10.44
CA GLY A 93 9.22 -5.47 11.33
C GLY A 93 8.23 -4.40 10.86
N LEU A 94 7.20 -4.79 10.12
CA LEU A 94 5.96 -4.03 10.02
C LEU A 94 4.91 -4.71 10.89
N ASP A 95 4.33 -3.96 11.83
CA ASP A 95 3.26 -4.45 12.71
C ASP A 95 1.86 -4.07 12.18
N ILE A 96 1.73 -4.02 10.85
CA ILE A 96 0.48 -3.69 10.14
C ILE A 96 0.23 -4.72 9.04
N PRO A 97 -1.04 -5.06 8.77
CA PRO A 97 -1.40 -5.96 7.69
C PRO A 97 -0.96 -5.42 6.33
N MET A 98 -0.37 -6.30 5.53
CA MET A 98 -0.10 -6.07 4.11
C MET A 98 -1.26 -6.61 3.27
N ILE A 99 -1.88 -5.74 2.49
CA ILE A 99 -3.10 -5.98 1.73
C ILE A 99 -2.71 -6.18 0.26
N ASP A 100 -2.56 -7.43 -0.15
CA ASP A 100 -2.39 -7.81 -1.55
C ASP A 100 -3.71 -7.65 -2.30
N THR A 101 -3.82 -6.58 -3.08
CA THR A 101 -5.03 -6.25 -3.83
C THR A 101 -5.31 -7.27 -4.93
N GLY A 102 -4.27 -7.79 -5.59
CA GLY A 102 -4.41 -8.79 -6.64
C GLY A 102 -4.99 -10.09 -6.10
N ARG A 103 -4.45 -10.57 -4.98
CA ARG A 103 -4.98 -11.76 -4.30
C ARG A 103 -6.43 -11.57 -3.87
N LEU A 104 -6.77 -10.46 -3.22
CA LEU A 104 -8.15 -10.18 -2.78
C LEU A 104 -9.14 -10.12 -3.94
N HIS A 105 -8.75 -9.51 -5.06
CA HIS A 105 -9.58 -9.46 -6.27
C HIS A 105 -9.83 -10.86 -6.83
N VAL A 106 -8.79 -11.70 -6.92
CA VAL A 106 -8.92 -13.09 -7.40
C VAL A 106 -9.81 -13.91 -6.48
N GLU A 107 -9.59 -13.83 -5.16
CA GLU A 107 -10.41 -14.52 -4.15
C GLU A 107 -11.89 -14.13 -4.29
N ARG A 108 -12.17 -12.83 -4.43
CA ARG A 108 -13.56 -12.33 -4.59
C ARG A 108 -14.19 -12.75 -5.91
N ALA A 109 -13.42 -12.75 -7.00
CA ALA A 109 -13.90 -13.17 -8.32
C ALA A 109 -14.23 -14.67 -8.35
N VAL A 110 -13.37 -15.50 -7.77
CA VAL A 110 -13.62 -16.94 -7.61
C VAL A 110 -14.86 -17.19 -6.75
N ALA A 111 -15.00 -16.49 -5.62
CA ALA A 111 -16.17 -16.63 -4.77
C ALA A 111 -17.48 -16.28 -5.51
N GLU A 112 -17.50 -15.23 -6.34
CA GLU A 112 -18.67 -14.86 -7.15
C GLU A 112 -19.00 -15.89 -8.23
N LEU A 113 -17.97 -16.51 -8.83
CA LEU A 113 -18.18 -17.52 -9.88
C LEU A 113 -18.88 -18.78 -9.36
N PHE A 114 -18.82 -19.04 -8.06
CA PHE A 114 -19.38 -20.23 -7.40
C PHE A 114 -20.52 -19.92 -6.42
N SER A 115 -21.02 -18.68 -6.37
CA SER A 115 -22.18 -18.27 -5.56
C SER A 115 -23.49 -18.42 -6.32
#